data_AF-A0A9D4YEI5-F1
#
_entry.id   AF-A0A9D4YEI5-F1
#
_cell.length_a   1.000
_cell.length_b   1.000
_cell.length_c   1.000
_cell.angle_alpha   90.00
_cell.angle_beta   90.00
_cell.angle_gamma   90.00
#
_symmetry.space_group_name_H-M   'P 1'
#
loop_
_entity.id
_entity.type
_entity.pdbx_description
1 polymer ?
#
loop_
_entity_poly.entity_id
_entity_poly.type
_entity_poly.pdbx_seq_one_letter_code
_entity_poly.pdbx_strand_id
1 'polypeptide(L)'
;MPCLCIMQFMNVYVPRYETAGKFWPTVHNSMIFSLVLMQIIAVGIFALKKLSMASTMTLPLPVLTLLFNEYCRKRFLPIFVGYSAESLIKKDREDLNDPTMAEFYNNLINAYKDPALVPVQYSSNTDSLSSPLISSA
;
A
#
# COMPACT_ATOMS: atom_id res chain seq x y z
N MET A 1 21.13 -10.53 -0.54
CA MET A 1 20.13 -9.68 0.15
C MET A 1 18.67 -9.90 -0.25
N PRO A 2 18.26 -10.12 -1.52
CA PRO A 2 16.83 -10.27 -1.85
C PRO A 2 16.17 -11.53 -1.27
N CYS A 3 16.90 -12.66 -1.15
CA CYS A 3 16.34 -13.88 -0.54
C CYS A 3 15.94 -13.72 0.93
N LEU A 4 16.56 -12.81 1.69
CA LEU A 4 16.25 -12.62 3.11
C LEU A 4 14.86 -12.01 3.29
N CYS A 5 14.48 -11.01 2.48
CA CYS A 5 13.17 -10.39 2.53
C CYS A 5 12.05 -11.39 2.22
N ILE A 6 12.23 -12.23 1.20
CA ILE A 6 11.22 -13.23 0.80
C ILE A 6 10.98 -14.23 1.93
N MET A 7 12.05 -14.74 2.56
CA MET A 7 11.93 -15.67 3.68
C MET A 7 11.28 -15.02 4.91
N GLN A 8 11.61 -13.76 5.21
CA GLN A 8 10.97 -13.04 6.32
C GLN A 8 9.48 -12.77 6.09
N PHE A 9 9.09 -12.45 4.85
CA PHE A 9 7.69 -12.24 4.50
C PHE A 9 6.86 -13.52 4.65
N MET A 10 7.38 -14.67 4.22
CA MET A 10 6.65 -15.94 4.30
C MET A 10 6.62 -16.55 5.71
N ASN A 11 7.72 -16.44 6.46
CA ASN A 11 7.89 -17.20 7.70
C ASN A 11 7.57 -16.41 8.97
N VAL A 12 7.69 -15.07 8.94
CA VAL A 12 7.67 -14.25 10.16
C VAL A 12 6.63 -13.14 10.09
N TYR A 13 6.44 -12.52 8.93
CA TYR A 13 5.61 -11.34 8.82
C TYR A 13 4.16 -11.71 8.46
N VAL A 14 3.25 -11.55 9.43
CA VAL A 14 1.80 -11.60 9.15
C VAL A 14 1.32 -10.19 8.81
N PRO A 15 0.85 -9.93 7.57
CA PRO A 15 0.36 -8.61 7.20
C PRO A 15 -0.87 -8.24 8.04
N ARG A 16 -0.79 -7.14 8.79
CA ARG A 16 -1.90 -6.62 9.60
C ARG A 16 -2.94 -5.86 8.79
N TYR A 17 -2.53 -5.33 7.63
CA TYR A 17 -3.36 -4.50 6.77
C TYR A 17 -3.08 -4.82 5.30
N GLU A 18 -4.12 -5.23 4.58
CA GLU A 18 -4.07 -5.44 3.13
C GLU A 18 -4.38 -4.13 2.42
N THR A 19 -3.34 -3.42 2.00
CA THR A 19 -3.49 -2.12 1.31
C THR A 19 -3.60 -2.24 -0.21
N ALA A 20 -3.67 -3.47 -0.75
CA ALA A 20 -3.82 -3.76 -2.18
C ALA A 20 -2.86 -2.98 -3.10
N GLY A 21 -1.64 -2.69 -2.63
CA GLY A 21 -0.64 -1.96 -3.41
C GLY A 21 -0.93 -0.47 -3.59
N LYS A 22 -1.84 0.15 -2.80
CA LYS A 22 -2.13 1.60 -2.85
C LYS A 22 -0.90 2.49 -2.64
N PHE A 23 0.18 1.97 -2.07
CA PHE A 23 1.45 2.68 -1.89
C PHE A 23 2.35 2.67 -3.15
N TRP A 24 2.16 1.69 -4.04
CA TRP A 24 2.92 1.55 -5.29
C TRP A 24 3.00 2.81 -6.16
N PRO A 25 1.91 3.58 -6.36
CA PRO A 25 1.93 4.78 -7.20
C PRO A 25 2.84 5.86 -6.64
N THR A 26 2.85 6.00 -5.32
CA THR A 26 3.68 6.95 -4.59
C THR A 26 5.16 6.59 -4.74
N VAL A 27 5.50 5.30 -4.56
CA VAL A 27 6.87 4.80 -4.76
C VAL A 27 7.32 4.98 -6.20
N HIS A 28 6.48 4.60 -7.16
CA HIS A 28 6.76 4.70 -8.58
C HIS A 28 6.99 6.16 -9.01
N ASN A 29 6.13 7.09 -8.54
CA ASN A 29 6.31 8.52 -8.79
C ASN A 29 7.61 9.05 -8.19
N SER A 30 7.97 8.61 -6.97
CA SER A 30 9.23 8.99 -6.33
C SER A 30 10.46 8.47 -7.09
N MET A 31 10.39 7.24 -7.62
CA MET A 31 11.45 6.64 -8.43
C MET A 31 11.67 7.40 -9.74
N ILE A 32 10.58 7.72 -10.46
CA ILE A 32 10.65 8.53 -11.69
C ILE A 32 11.20 9.91 -11.38
N PHE A 33 10.75 10.55 -10.31
CA PHE A 33 11.28 11.85 -9.89
C PHE A 33 12.78 11.82 -9.61
N SER A 34 13.27 10.79 -8.91
CA SER A 34 14.70 10.60 -8.64
C SER A 34 15.52 10.43 -9.92
N LEU A 35 15.04 9.63 -10.87
CA LEU A 35 15.65 9.45 -12.19
C LEU A 35 15.75 10.76 -12.97
N VAL A 36 14.67 11.56 -12.95
CA VAL A 36 14.61 12.87 -13.60
C VAL A 36 15.62 13.84 -12.95
N LEU A 37 15.64 13.89 -11.62
CA LEU A 37 16.54 14.76 -10.86
C LEU A 37 18.02 14.42 -11.13
N MET A 38 18.36 13.13 -11.19
CA MET A 38 19.70 12.67 -11.52
C MET A 38 20.15 13.20 -12.90
N GLN A 39 19.27 13.13 -13.91
CA GLN A 39 19.59 13.62 -15.24
C GLN A 39 19.80 15.15 -15.25
N ILE A 40 18.98 15.91 -14.54
CA ILE A 40 19.14 17.38 -14.43
C ILE A 40 20.51 17.73 -13.83
N ILE A 41 20.90 17.07 -12.74
CA ILE A 41 22.19 17.31 -12.07
C ILE A 41 23.36 16.96 -12.99
N ALA A 42 23.28 15.82 -13.70
CA ALA A 42 24.31 15.41 -14.65
C ALA A 42 24.51 16.47 -15.75
N VAL A 43 23.41 16.96 -16.34
CA VAL A 43 23.47 18.04 -17.35
C VAL A 43 24.03 19.34 -16.76
N GLY A 44 23.64 19.70 -15.53
CA GLY A 44 24.19 20.85 -14.82
C GLY A 44 25.73 20.77 -14.68
N ILE A 45 26.25 19.60 -14.31
CA ILE A 45 27.70 19.38 -14.19
C ILE A 45 28.40 19.50 -15.55
N PHE A 46 27.80 18.96 -16.63
CA PHE A 46 28.37 19.07 -17.98
C PHE A 46 28.33 20.50 -18.55
N ALA A 47 27.29 21.27 -18.23
CA ALA A 47 27.19 22.67 -18.62
C ALA A 47 28.25 23.54 -17.93
N LEU A 48 28.49 23.32 -16.62
CA LEU A 48 29.52 24.01 -15.85
C LEU A 48 30.94 23.70 -16.34
N LYS A 49 31.17 22.50 -16.89
CA LYS A 49 32.47 22.08 -17.44
C LYS A 49 32.84 22.71 -18.80
N LYS A 50 32.05 23.63 -19.35
CA LYS A 50 32.33 24.38 -20.61
C LYS A 50 32.65 23.52 -21.84
N LEU A 51 32.08 22.31 -21.95
CA LEU A 51 32.05 21.55 -23.22
C LEU A 51 30.97 22.16 -24.14
N SER A 52 31.28 23.34 -24.70
CA SER A 52 30.37 24.21 -25.45
C SER A 52 29.64 23.53 -26.61
N MET A 53 30.23 22.51 -27.23
CA MET A 53 29.63 21.79 -28.35
C MET A 53 28.64 20.71 -27.88
N ALA A 54 28.91 20.08 -26.73
CA ALA A 54 28.05 19.04 -26.16
C ALA A 54 26.86 19.64 -25.37
N SER A 55 27.04 20.80 -24.74
CA SER A 55 26.01 21.44 -23.91
C SER A 55 24.76 21.83 -24.69
N THR A 56 24.90 22.31 -25.93
CA THR A 56 23.75 22.71 -26.76
C THR A 56 22.94 21.49 -27.23
N MET A 57 23.60 20.36 -27.50
CA MET A 57 22.95 19.08 -27.76
C MET A 57 22.26 18.47 -26.54
N THR A 58 22.69 18.85 -25.33
CA THR A 58 22.19 18.26 -24.08
C THR A 58 21.02 19.04 -23.48
N LEU A 59 20.80 20.30 -23.88
CA LEU A 59 19.69 21.16 -23.45
C LEU A 59 18.26 20.67 -23.74
N PRO A 60 17.93 20.04 -24.90
CA PRO A 60 16.57 19.54 -25.13
C PRO A 60 16.22 18.34 -24.25
N LEU A 61 17.22 17.59 -23.77
CA LEU A 61 17.04 16.40 -22.94
C LEU A 61 16.30 16.68 -21.62
N PRO A 62 16.73 17.63 -20.77
CA PRO A 62 16.03 17.96 -19.52
C PRO A 62 14.64 18.57 -19.73
N VAL A 63 14.39 19.26 -20.85
CA VAL A 63 13.05 19.78 -21.21
C VAL A 63 12.09 18.64 -21.53
N LEU A 64 12.53 17.67 -22.33
CA LEU A 64 11.76 16.46 -22.64
C LEU A 64 11.47 15.65 -21.37
N THR A 65 12.46 15.56 -20.48
CA THR A 65 12.34 14.87 -19.18
C THR A 65 11.35 15.57 -18.24
N LEU A 66 11.32 16.90 -18.20
CA LEU A 66 10.31 17.67 -17.44
C LEU A 66 8.89 17.45 -17.98
N LEU A 67 8.73 17.46 -19.30
CA LEU A 67 7.45 17.16 -19.97
C LEU A 67 6.97 15.73 -19.68
N PHE A 68 7.90 14.76 -19.71
CA PHE A 68 7.59 13.37 -19.41
C PHE A 68 7.20 13.18 -17.93
N ASN A 69 7.85 13.87 -17.00
CA ASN A 69 7.48 13.87 -15.58
C ASN A 69 6.02 14.33 -15.37
N GLU A 70 5.66 15.46 -15.98
CA GLU A 70 4.30 16.00 -15.87
C GLU A 70 3.26 15.10 -16.57
N TYR A 71 3.62 14.51 -17.71
CA TYR A 71 2.78 13.55 -18.41
C TYR A 71 2.54 12.28 -17.59
N CYS A 72 3.59 11.69 -17.01
CA CYS A 72 3.49 10.52 -16.15
C CYS A 72 2.62 10.80 -14.93
N ARG A 73 2.82 11.96 -14.28
CA ARG A 73 1.99 12.37 -13.13
C ARG A 73 0.51 12.43 -13.51
N LYS A 74 0.17 13.11 -14.62
CA LYS A 74 -1.22 13.26 -15.07
C LYS A 74 -1.85 11.96 -15.56
N ARG A 75 -1.07 11.06 -16.19
CA ARG A 75 -1.58 9.83 -16.78
C ARG A 75 -1.72 8.70 -15.76
N PHE A 76 -0.78 8.57 -14.83
CA PHE A 76 -0.74 7.43 -13.90
C PHE A 76 -1.50 7.70 -12.59
N LEU A 77 -1.57 8.94 -12.10
CA LEU A 77 -2.39 9.26 -10.92
C LEU A 77 -3.85 8.78 -11.01
N PRO A 78 -4.60 9.03 -12.10
CA PRO A 78 -6.02 8.64 -12.16
C PRO A 78 -6.25 7.13 -12.15
N ILE A 79 -5.27 6.33 -12.57
CA ILE A 79 -5.37 4.86 -12.60
C ILE A 79 -5.35 4.27 -11.19
N PHE A 80 -4.75 4.97 -10.23
CA PHE A 80 -4.57 4.47 -8.87
C PHE A 80 -5.49 5.09 -7.83
N VAL A 81 -6.20 6.17 -8.18
CA VAL A 81 -7.11 6.87 -7.25
C VAL A 81 -8.44 6.14 -7.12
N GLY A 82 -8.88 5.38 -8.13
CA GLY A 82 -10.16 4.68 -8.08
C GLY A 82 -10.16 3.37 -8.86
N TYR A 83 -10.97 2.41 -8.37
CA TYR A 83 -11.30 1.21 -9.14
C TYR A 83 -12.16 1.62 -10.35
N SER A 84 -11.94 0.98 -11.50
CA SER A 84 -12.78 1.23 -12.67
C SER A 84 -14.21 0.76 -12.38
N ALA A 85 -15.21 1.53 -12.84
CA ALA A 85 -16.61 1.17 -12.68
C ALA A 85 -16.90 -0.22 -13.28
N GLU A 86 -16.25 -0.55 -14.39
CA GLU A 86 -16.34 -1.87 -15.03
C GLU A 86 -15.92 -3.01 -14.09
N SER A 87 -14.77 -2.86 -13.42
CA SER A 87 -14.27 -3.88 -12.48
C SER A 87 -15.21 -4.03 -11.28
N LEU A 88 -15.79 -2.94 -10.80
CA LEU A 88 -16.75 -2.97 -9.69
C LEU A 88 -18.05 -3.66 -10.11
N ILE A 89 -18.61 -3.32 -11.28
CA ILE A 89 -19.83 -3.96 -11.81
C ILE A 89 -19.61 -5.46 -12.03
N LYS A 90 -18.45 -5.84 -12.57
CA LYS A 90 -18.11 -7.25 -12.77
C LYS A 90 -18.05 -8.00 -11.44
N LYS A 91 -17.36 -7.43 -10.45
CA LYS A 91 -17.23 -8.04 -9.13
C LYS A 91 -18.58 -8.15 -8.42
N ASP A 92 -19.41 -7.11 -8.48
CA ASP A 92 -20.77 -7.13 -7.90
C ASP A 92 -21.62 -8.26 -8.49
N ARG A 93 -21.54 -8.50 -9.81
CA ARG A 93 -22.20 -9.63 -10.46
C ARG A 93 -21.68 -10.98 -10.00
N GLU A 94 -20.38 -11.11 -9.77
CA GLU A 94 -19.77 -12.33 -9.25
C GLU A 94 -20.24 -12.60 -7.82
N ASP A 95 -20.24 -11.57 -6.96
CA ASP A 95 -20.66 -11.64 -5.57
C ASP A 95 -22.15 -12.02 -5.46
N LEU A 96 -23.03 -11.59 -6.38
CA LEU A 96 -24.44 -12.00 -6.41
C LEU A 96 -24.66 -13.51 -6.61
N ASN A 97 -23.70 -14.21 -7.23
CA ASN A 97 -23.78 -15.64 -7.48
C ASN A 97 -23.08 -16.47 -6.39
N ASP A 98 -22.46 -15.84 -5.40
CA ASP A 98 -21.69 -16.50 -4.36
C ASP A 98 -22.60 -16.83 -3.14
N PRO A 99 -22.77 -18.12 -2.78
CA PRO A 99 -23.60 -18.52 -1.66
C PRO A 99 -23.05 -18.07 -0.29
N THR A 100 -21.77 -17.71 -0.19
CA THR A 100 -21.12 -17.28 1.06
C THR A 100 -21.39 -15.80 1.40
N MET A 101 -21.90 -15.02 0.44
CA MET A 101 -22.11 -13.58 0.64
C MET A 101 -23.15 -13.25 1.70
N ALA A 102 -24.16 -14.11 1.90
CA ALA A 102 -25.15 -13.91 2.96
C ALA A 102 -24.52 -13.93 4.37
N GLU A 103 -23.56 -14.82 4.61
CA GLU A 103 -22.80 -14.89 5.87
C GLU A 103 -21.89 -13.67 6.03
N PHE A 104 -21.22 -13.27 4.95
CA PHE A 104 -20.38 -12.07 4.92
C PHE A 104 -21.13 -10.81 5.36
N TYR A 105 -22.34 -10.58 4.83
CA TYR A 105 -23.17 -9.42 5.20
C TYR A 105 -23.56 -9.42 6.69
N ASN A 106 -23.88 -10.60 7.24
CA ASN A 106 -24.18 -10.73 8.67
C ASN A 106 -22.96 -10.37 9.55
N ASN A 107 -21.76 -10.81 9.15
CA ASN A 107 -20.52 -10.49 9.84
C ASN A 107 -20.14 -9.00 9.72
N LEU A 108 -20.50 -8.35 8.60
CA LEU A 108 -20.19 -6.95 8.32
C LEU A 108 -20.81 -5.98 9.34
N ILE A 109 -21.99 -6.34 9.88
CA ILE A 109 -22.70 -5.56 10.92
C ILE A 109 -21.88 -5.43 12.21
N ASN A 110 -21.04 -6.44 12.51
CA ASN A 110 -20.20 -6.47 13.70
C ASN A 110 -18.76 -6.01 13.43
N ALA A 111 -18.30 -6.00 12.17
CA ALA A 111 -16.91 -5.76 11.81
C ALA A 111 -16.37 -4.37 12.20
N TYR A 112 -17.24 -3.35 12.26
CA TYR A 112 -16.86 -1.98 12.62
C TYR A 112 -17.39 -1.54 13.99
N LYS A 113 -17.93 -2.46 14.80
CA LYS A 113 -18.31 -2.14 16.17
C LYS A 113 -17.05 -1.82 16.97
N ASP A 114 -17.12 -0.76 17.77
CA ASP A 114 -16.02 -0.38 18.64
C ASP A 114 -15.67 -1.55 19.58
N PRO A 115 -14.39 -1.94 19.72
CA PRO A 115 -13.96 -2.97 20.67
C PRO A 115 -14.48 -2.75 22.10
N ALA A 116 -14.72 -1.51 22.52
CA ALA A 116 -15.28 -1.15 23.82
C ALA A 116 -16.79 -1.45 23.96
N LEU A 117 -17.50 -1.65 22.85
CA LEU A 117 -18.93 -1.98 22.82
C LEU A 117 -19.19 -3.49 22.72
N VAL A 118 -18.13 -4.30 22.61
CA VAL A 118 -18.25 -5.76 22.59
C VAL A 118 -18.44 -6.24 24.03
N PRO A 119 -19.51 -7.00 24.34
CA PRO A 119 -19.69 -7.53 25.68
C PRO A 119 -18.49 -8.40 26.04
N VAL A 120 -17.80 -8.06 27.14
CA VAL A 120 -16.74 -8.88 27.71
C VAL A 120 -17.35 -10.25 28.00
N GLN A 121 -16.97 -11.25 27.21
CA GLN A 121 -17.26 -12.66 27.51
C GLN A 121 -16.41 -13.01 28.73
N TYR A 122 -16.90 -12.66 29.92
CA TYR A 122 -16.39 -13.24 31.15
C TYR A 122 -16.77 -14.72 31.06
N SER A 123 -15.80 -15.57 30.71
CA SER A 123 -15.93 -17.00 30.97
C SER A 123 -16.16 -17.10 32.47
N SER A 124 -17.43 -17.24 32.87
CA SER A 124 -17.83 -17.48 34.24
C SER A 124 -17.37 -18.90 34.56
N ASN A 125 -16.07 -19.03 34.81
CA ASN A 125 -15.46 -20.24 35.32
C ASN A 125 -15.85 -20.32 36.79
N THR A 126 -17.06 -20.82 37.03
CA THR A 126 -17.69 -21.03 38.35
C THR A 126 -16.90 -21.99 39.24
N ASP A 127 -15.84 -22.61 38.73
CA ASP A 127 -15.03 -23.59 39.44
C ASP A 127 -13.94 -22.97 40.32
N SER A 128 -13.73 -21.65 40.26
CA SER A 128 -12.70 -20.95 41.06
C SER A 128 -13.19 -20.39 42.39
N LEU A 129 -14.51 -20.37 42.66
CA LEU A 129 -15.06 -19.79 43.89
C LEU A 129 -15.07 -20.74 45.10
N SER A 130 -14.74 -22.02 44.90
CA SER A 130 -14.73 -23.06 45.94
C SER A 130 -13.35 -23.41 46.49
N SER A 131 -12.29 -22.71 46.07
CA SER A 131 -10.92 -22.98 46.52
C SER A 131 -10.56 -22.06 47.70
N PRO A 132 -10.41 -22.57 48.93
CA PRO A 132 -9.98 -21.75 50.07
C PRO A 132 -8.53 -21.27 49.86
N LEU A 133 -8.32 -19.95 49.95
CA LEU A 133 -7.05 -19.25 49.71
C LEU A 133 -6.04 -19.30 50.89
N ILE A 134 -6.15 -20.27 51.80
CA ILE A 134 -5.25 -20.35 52.96
C ILE A 134 -4.66 -21.75 53.05
N SER A 135 -3.42 -21.90 52.57
CA SER A 135 -2.53 -22.96 53.01
C SER A 135 -1.90 -22.51 54.32
N SER A 136 -2.30 -23.14 55.42
CA SER A 136 -1.67 -22.97 56.74
C SER A 136 -0.21 -23.44 56.69
N ALA A 137 0.67 -22.65 57.29
CA ALA A 137 2.09 -22.91 57.46
C ALA A 137 2.37 -24.08 58.42
#